data_AF-A0A3M1VBL8-F1
#
_entry.id   AF-A0A3M1VBL8-F1
#
_cell.length_a   1.000
_cell.length_b   1.000
_cell.length_c   1.000
_cell.angle_alpha   90.00
_cell.angle_beta   90.00
_cell.angle_gamma   90.00
#
_symmetry.space_group_name_H-M   'P 1'
#
loop_
_entity.id
_entity.type
_entity.pdbx_description
1 polymer ?
#
loop_
_entity_poly.entity_id
_entity_poly.type
_entity_poly.pdbx_seq_one_letter_code
_entity_poly.pdbx_strand_id
1 'polypeptide(L)'
;MTQPRHADRWWPELFLLTVLVLAVPAAGCRRRVSSDLELQADAEAALEERCESLLASALDGAQPDRMGISSEAATVASTLNEWRTRCGGTAGSEVPDEAAELLERLLPPDTLQRTLATDFSVRDAMHLRNAIWFRRVTENIGRQTDEELQRVVQLFDYVVRTVVRTDDAIAALPKTVFGAALYGRGTAEDRAWLFAGLLTQMRIDAVILRAPDAQTDGSDGRWCVGVLLGDDCFLFDTRLGLPLPADMDQPTQAGIQRPLTLRRAVSEPRHLEALGRALGASYSLSVEDFRDVQVEIIGDSSLWAPRMAALQSALTGSNAVLIYSPLQDTAQGPGSWSRIAQGHQTLWEEQQCHIWRYPELRWMQQQSLDDHQQEQLSGYLSAFNAPTPIVHVREFQTVRTKDGKTFSGEVLQVDERGIAIKLPDEQQAAIIPRDALAGARLERLEFLYGPPQRQLLRTRIQHLLMDKQAAMTGYTVTRLWERFPPIDKNLGVPADQLAQFPQFVDPQVRQMHRRAAMHAFFWTGVSQFESGEYEAAAETLRRYILAHPGDDWESAARTLWARALIAADRPKDAIRVLEASRPQERDHATHRVLLARCRAVVANGN
;
A
#
# COMPACT_ATOMS: atom_id res chain seq x y z
N MET A 1 30.69 -52.04 18.39
CA MET A 1 31.06 -52.85 17.21
C MET A 1 31.71 -51.90 16.21
N THR A 2 32.99 -51.49 16.29
CA THR A 2 34.25 -52.26 16.09
C THR A 2 34.09 -53.26 14.94
N GLN A 3 34.73 -53.20 13.77
CA GLN A 3 35.99 -52.58 13.32
C GLN A 3 35.99 -52.44 11.76
N PRO A 4 36.94 -51.68 11.18
CA PRO A 4 37.18 -51.48 9.75
C PRO A 4 38.36 -52.32 9.20
N ARG A 5 38.62 -52.28 7.88
CA ARG A 5 39.95 -52.35 7.17
C ARG A 5 39.76 -52.63 5.66
N HIS A 6 40.31 -51.80 4.77
CA HIS A 6 41.64 -51.95 4.08
C HIS A 6 41.74 -53.25 3.26
N ALA A 7 42.33 -53.34 2.07
CA ALA A 7 43.02 -52.46 1.14
C ALA A 7 43.29 -53.31 -0.13
N ASP A 8 43.99 -52.71 -1.11
CA ASP A 8 44.84 -53.39 -2.11
C ASP A 8 44.17 -54.13 -3.28
N ARG A 9 44.78 -54.26 -4.46
CA ARG A 9 45.73 -53.50 -5.30
C ARG A 9 45.96 -54.48 -6.48
N TRP A 10 45.95 -53.96 -7.71
CA TRP A 10 46.82 -54.36 -8.84
C TRP A 10 46.46 -55.57 -9.75
N TRP A 11 46.12 -55.24 -11.03
CA TRP A 11 46.62 -55.68 -12.37
C TRP A 11 47.43 -57.00 -12.52
N PRO A 12 47.57 -57.65 -13.71
CA PRO A 12 47.47 -57.14 -15.10
C PRO A 12 46.91 -58.14 -16.17
N GLU A 13 46.84 -57.72 -17.45
CA GLU A 13 47.44 -58.37 -18.65
C GLU A 13 47.10 -57.53 -19.90
N LEU A 14 48.09 -56.86 -20.51
CA LEU A 14 48.90 -57.31 -21.65
C LEU A 14 48.11 -57.40 -22.97
N PHE A 15 48.25 -56.38 -23.83
CA PHE A 15 48.59 -56.60 -25.24
C PHE A 15 49.24 -55.35 -25.84
N LEU A 16 50.52 -55.51 -26.19
CA LEU A 16 51.29 -54.62 -27.05
C LEU A 16 50.72 -54.65 -28.47
N LEU A 17 50.56 -53.47 -29.09
CA LEU A 17 50.87 -53.33 -30.51
C LEU A 17 51.35 -51.91 -30.82
N THR A 18 52.65 -51.86 -31.02
CA THR A 18 53.48 -50.74 -31.41
C THR A 18 53.17 -50.36 -32.86
N VAL A 19 52.65 -49.16 -33.11
CA VAL A 19 52.77 -48.51 -34.42
C VAL A 19 53.34 -47.11 -34.20
N LEU A 20 54.61 -47.00 -34.55
CA LEU A 20 55.42 -45.79 -34.56
C LEU A 20 54.94 -44.91 -35.73
N VAL A 21 54.09 -43.92 -35.47
CA VAL A 21 53.76 -42.87 -36.46
C VAL A 21 54.60 -41.64 -36.17
N LEU A 22 55.37 -41.26 -37.19
CA LEU A 22 56.28 -40.12 -37.26
C LEU A 22 55.66 -38.82 -36.72
N ALA A 23 56.34 -38.25 -35.73
CA ALA A 23 56.09 -36.90 -35.24
C ALA A 23 56.60 -35.87 -36.26
N VAL A 24 55.67 -35.11 -36.83
CA VAL A 24 55.94 -33.79 -37.45
C VAL A 24 55.54 -32.74 -36.42
N PRO A 25 56.42 -31.82 -35.99
CA PRO A 25 56.07 -30.82 -34.99
C PRO A 25 55.26 -29.69 -35.64
N ALA A 26 53.94 -29.81 -35.63
CA ALA A 26 53.03 -28.68 -35.83
C ALA A 26 52.90 -27.90 -34.51
N ALA A 27 53.99 -27.26 -34.08
CA ALA A 27 53.96 -26.24 -33.03
C ALA A 27 53.48 -24.91 -33.64
N GLY A 28 52.17 -24.78 -33.80
CA GLY A 28 51.54 -23.54 -34.25
C GLY A 28 50.02 -23.73 -34.34
N CYS A 29 49.25 -22.84 -33.69
CA CYS A 29 47.78 -22.76 -33.71
C CYS A 29 46.95 -23.53 -32.66
N ARG A 30 47.52 -24.07 -31.57
CA ARG A 30 46.70 -24.60 -30.44
C ARG A 30 46.48 -23.62 -29.28
N ARG A 31 47.03 -22.40 -29.36
CA ARG A 31 46.97 -21.36 -28.30
C ARG A 31 45.99 -20.21 -28.56
N ARG A 32 45.32 -20.16 -29.73
CA ARG A 32 44.30 -19.15 -30.05
C ARG A 32 42.88 -19.59 -29.71
N VAL A 33 42.55 -20.87 -29.88
CA VAL A 33 41.19 -21.36 -29.59
C VAL A 33 40.86 -21.31 -28.10
N SER A 34 41.85 -21.53 -27.21
CA SER A 34 41.62 -21.39 -25.76
C SER A 34 41.43 -19.95 -25.33
N SER A 35 42.18 -19.00 -25.91
CA SER A 35 42.04 -17.57 -25.58
C SER A 35 40.72 -16.99 -26.07
N ASP A 36 40.24 -17.41 -27.24
CA ASP A 36 38.98 -16.91 -27.80
C ASP A 36 37.77 -17.45 -27.01
N LEU A 37 37.83 -18.70 -26.53
CA LEU A 37 36.81 -19.28 -25.65
C LEU A 37 36.82 -18.66 -24.24
N GLU A 38 38.01 -18.39 -23.68
CA GLU A 38 38.15 -17.67 -22.40
C GLU A 38 37.61 -16.24 -22.51
N LEU A 39 37.94 -15.51 -23.59
CA LEU A 39 37.42 -14.15 -23.84
C LEU A 39 35.90 -14.13 -24.06
N GLN A 40 35.33 -15.16 -24.70
CA GLN A 40 33.88 -15.31 -24.86
C GLN A 40 33.20 -15.60 -23.51
N ALA A 41 33.75 -16.52 -22.71
CA ALA A 41 33.23 -16.83 -21.38
C ALA A 41 33.29 -15.62 -20.44
N ASP A 42 34.39 -14.85 -20.47
CA ASP A 42 34.53 -13.61 -19.69
C ASP A 42 33.53 -12.54 -20.13
N ALA A 43 33.28 -12.43 -21.44
CA ALA A 43 32.29 -11.49 -21.98
C ALA A 43 30.85 -11.89 -21.64
N GLU A 44 30.51 -13.19 -21.68
CA GLU A 44 29.21 -13.72 -21.26
C GLU A 44 28.99 -13.53 -19.76
N ALA A 45 29.98 -13.85 -18.92
CA ALA A 45 29.91 -13.62 -17.48
C ALA A 45 29.76 -12.14 -17.13
N ALA A 46 30.50 -11.24 -17.79
CA ALA A 46 30.37 -9.81 -17.60
C ALA A 46 29.00 -9.26 -18.05
N LEU A 47 28.42 -9.85 -19.10
CA LEU A 47 27.06 -9.51 -19.53
C LEU A 47 26.03 -9.96 -18.49
N GLU A 48 26.15 -11.20 -17.98
CA GLU A 48 25.28 -11.74 -16.93
C GLU A 48 25.32 -10.88 -15.66
N GLU A 49 26.50 -10.55 -15.15
CA GLU A 49 26.68 -9.68 -13.99
C GLU A 49 26.03 -8.30 -14.20
N ARG A 50 26.19 -7.72 -15.41
CA ARG A 50 25.56 -6.45 -15.76
C ARG A 50 24.03 -6.57 -15.80
N CYS A 51 23.51 -7.67 -16.32
CA CYS A 51 22.07 -7.94 -16.39
C CYS A 51 21.46 -8.06 -14.99
N GLU A 52 22.12 -8.81 -14.10
CA GLU A 52 21.75 -8.90 -12.70
C GLU A 52 21.79 -7.54 -12.00
N SER A 53 22.84 -6.75 -12.24
CA SER A 53 22.97 -5.41 -11.66
C SER A 53 21.86 -4.45 -12.12
N LEU A 54 21.47 -4.48 -13.40
CA LEU A 54 20.39 -3.64 -13.92
C LEU A 54 19.04 -4.04 -13.30
N LEU A 55 18.77 -5.35 -13.23
CA LEU A 55 17.53 -5.86 -12.64
C LEU A 55 17.46 -5.58 -11.14
N ALA A 56 18.57 -5.78 -10.41
CA ALA A 56 18.67 -5.46 -8.99
C ALA A 56 18.43 -3.95 -8.74
N SER A 57 19.02 -3.08 -9.56
CA SER A 57 18.81 -1.63 -9.49
C SER A 57 17.35 -1.24 -9.75
N ALA A 58 16.70 -1.85 -10.75
CA ALA A 58 15.29 -1.61 -11.03
C ALA A 58 14.39 -2.09 -9.88
N LEU A 59 14.64 -3.29 -9.34
CA LEU A 59 13.89 -3.85 -8.21
C LEU A 59 14.08 -3.06 -6.92
N ASP A 60 15.28 -2.55 -6.69
CA ASP A 60 15.59 -1.67 -5.57
C ASP A 60 14.88 -0.33 -5.72
N GLY A 61 14.94 0.28 -6.91
CA GLY A 61 14.21 1.50 -7.22
C GLY A 61 12.68 1.33 -7.14
N ALA A 62 12.18 0.12 -7.41
CA ALA A 62 10.76 -0.24 -7.33
C ALA A 62 10.28 -0.56 -5.92
N GLN A 63 11.14 -0.54 -4.90
CA GLN A 63 10.71 -0.81 -3.53
C GLN A 63 9.69 0.23 -3.04
N PRO A 64 8.64 -0.18 -2.30
CA PRO A 64 7.61 0.74 -1.78
C PRO A 64 8.15 1.90 -0.94
N ASP A 65 9.26 1.69 -0.23
CA ASP A 65 9.93 2.66 0.64
C ASP A 65 10.98 3.52 -0.09
N ARG A 66 11.20 3.28 -1.39
CA ARG A 66 12.14 4.05 -2.23
C ARG A 66 11.42 4.84 -3.33
N MET A 67 10.47 4.23 -4.04
CA MET A 67 9.76 4.88 -5.14
C MET A 67 8.89 6.06 -4.67
N GLY A 68 9.11 7.25 -5.22
CA GLY A 68 8.47 8.51 -4.82
C GLY A 68 9.12 9.20 -3.59
N ILE A 69 10.20 8.62 -3.06
CA ILE A 69 10.98 9.18 -1.94
C ILE A 69 12.41 9.47 -2.38
N SER A 70 13.11 8.45 -2.87
CA SER A 70 14.50 8.52 -3.32
C SER A 70 14.73 7.97 -4.72
N SER A 71 13.70 7.39 -5.33
CA SER A 71 13.71 6.88 -6.71
C SER A 71 12.43 7.32 -7.43
N GLU A 72 12.53 7.58 -8.73
CA GLU A 72 11.40 7.98 -9.58
C GLU A 72 10.95 6.81 -10.45
N ALA A 73 9.63 6.65 -10.64
CA ALA A 73 9.07 5.56 -11.45
C ALA A 73 9.55 5.60 -12.91
N ALA A 74 9.80 6.79 -13.46
CA ALA A 74 10.38 6.96 -14.79
C ALA A 74 11.82 6.41 -14.89
N THR A 75 12.63 6.59 -13.84
CA THR A 75 13.99 6.01 -13.78
C THR A 75 13.93 4.49 -13.76
N VAL A 76 13.05 3.92 -12.93
CA VAL A 76 12.86 2.45 -12.88
C VAL A 76 12.44 1.91 -14.25
N ALA A 77 11.47 2.54 -14.92
CA ALA A 77 11.04 2.14 -16.26
C ALA A 77 12.20 2.21 -17.28
N SER A 78 13.01 3.28 -17.23
CA SER A 78 14.20 3.41 -18.08
C SER A 78 15.22 2.30 -17.82
N THR A 79 15.46 1.94 -16.56
CA THR A 79 16.39 0.86 -16.19
C THR A 79 15.87 -0.51 -16.66
N LEU A 80 14.55 -0.75 -16.56
CA LEU A 80 13.92 -1.97 -17.11
C LEU A 80 14.05 -2.04 -18.63
N ASN A 81 13.93 -0.91 -19.34
CA ASN A 81 14.14 -0.88 -20.80
C ASN A 81 15.61 -1.12 -21.18
N GLU A 82 16.57 -0.61 -20.41
CA GLU A 82 17.99 -0.94 -20.62
C GLU A 82 18.25 -2.43 -20.38
N TRP A 83 17.71 -2.99 -19.29
CA TRP A 83 17.78 -4.42 -19.01
C TRP A 83 17.17 -5.24 -20.14
N ARG A 84 15.97 -4.88 -20.61
CA ARG A 84 15.28 -5.59 -21.70
C ARG A 84 16.13 -5.64 -22.97
N THR A 85 16.66 -4.48 -23.38
CA THR A 85 17.47 -4.34 -24.60
C THR A 85 18.73 -5.20 -24.57
N ARG A 86 19.34 -5.37 -23.39
CA ARG A 86 20.60 -6.10 -23.22
C ARG A 86 20.42 -7.57 -22.88
N CYS A 87 19.36 -7.90 -22.15
CA CYS A 87 19.26 -9.13 -21.36
C CYS A 87 17.90 -9.83 -21.52
N GLY A 88 16.81 -9.08 -21.70
CA GLY A 88 15.44 -9.63 -21.65
C GLY A 88 15.06 -10.50 -22.85
N GLY A 89 15.87 -10.48 -23.92
CA GLY A 89 15.60 -11.21 -25.16
C GLY A 89 14.29 -10.78 -25.83
N THR A 90 13.82 -11.59 -26.79
CA THR A 90 12.50 -11.44 -27.44
C THR A 90 11.43 -12.35 -26.83
N ALA A 91 11.79 -13.18 -25.85
CA ALA A 91 10.89 -14.15 -25.23
C ALA A 91 9.62 -13.44 -24.70
N GLY A 92 8.46 -13.92 -25.13
CA GLY A 92 7.17 -13.32 -24.77
C GLY A 92 6.82 -12.02 -25.52
N SER A 93 7.55 -11.62 -26.56
CA SER A 93 7.14 -10.47 -27.41
C SER A 93 6.16 -10.84 -28.52
N GLU A 94 6.06 -12.13 -28.87
CA GLU A 94 5.12 -12.63 -29.87
C GLU A 94 3.82 -13.07 -29.20
N VAL A 95 2.72 -12.48 -29.65
CA VAL A 95 1.36 -12.85 -29.26
C VAL A 95 0.78 -13.67 -30.41
N PRO A 96 0.39 -14.95 -30.20
CA PRO A 96 -0.27 -15.75 -31.23
C PRO A 96 -1.53 -15.07 -31.76
N ASP A 97 -1.89 -15.31 -33.02
CA ASP A 97 -3.05 -14.65 -33.65
C ASP A 97 -4.35 -14.84 -32.84
N GLU A 98 -4.62 -16.06 -32.37
CA GLU A 98 -5.80 -16.35 -31.53
C GLU A 98 -5.82 -15.54 -30.22
N ALA A 99 -4.64 -15.32 -29.62
CA ALA A 99 -4.51 -14.50 -28.44
C ALA A 99 -4.71 -13.00 -28.77
N ALA A 100 -4.22 -12.54 -29.91
CA ALA A 100 -4.42 -11.17 -30.36
C ALA A 100 -5.91 -10.88 -30.63
N GLU A 101 -6.61 -11.79 -31.30
CA GLU A 101 -8.06 -11.69 -31.54
C GLU A 101 -8.86 -11.64 -30.23
N LEU A 102 -8.50 -12.46 -29.24
CA LEU A 102 -9.13 -12.42 -27.92
C LEU A 102 -8.90 -11.06 -27.23
N LEU A 103 -7.67 -10.56 -27.26
CA LEU A 103 -7.33 -9.27 -26.65
C LEU A 103 -8.06 -8.10 -27.35
N GLU A 104 -8.15 -8.11 -28.67
CA GLU A 104 -8.89 -7.12 -29.46
C GLU A 104 -10.39 -7.12 -29.12
N ARG A 105 -10.97 -8.31 -28.90
CA ARG A 105 -12.37 -8.45 -28.50
C ARG A 105 -12.64 -7.90 -27.10
N LEU A 106 -11.70 -8.09 -26.17
CA LEU A 106 -11.92 -7.80 -24.75
C LEU A 106 -11.47 -6.39 -24.33
N LEU A 107 -10.45 -5.82 -24.98
CA LEU A 107 -9.80 -4.60 -24.52
C LEU A 107 -10.14 -3.39 -25.40
N PRO A 108 -10.43 -2.22 -24.80
CA PRO A 108 -10.51 -0.97 -25.55
C PRO A 108 -9.20 -0.66 -26.30
N PRO A 109 -9.23 0.05 -27.44
CA PRO A 109 -8.05 0.29 -28.29
C PRO A 109 -6.83 0.83 -27.54
N ASP A 110 -7.01 1.85 -26.69
CA ASP A 110 -5.90 2.43 -25.92
C ASP A 110 -5.31 1.45 -24.89
N THR A 111 -6.15 0.57 -24.32
CA THR A 111 -5.73 -0.46 -23.35
C THR A 111 -5.01 -1.59 -24.07
N LEU A 112 -5.51 -2.01 -25.23
CA LEU A 112 -4.87 -2.98 -26.10
C LEU A 112 -3.48 -2.50 -26.52
N GLN A 113 -3.36 -1.26 -27.02
CA GLN A 113 -2.09 -0.66 -27.42
C GLN A 113 -1.07 -0.68 -26.28
N ARG A 114 -1.48 -0.32 -25.05
CA ARG A 114 -0.61 -0.39 -23.87
C ARG A 114 -0.24 -1.81 -23.47
N THR A 115 -1.17 -2.75 -23.61
CA THR A 115 -0.95 -4.17 -23.27
C THR A 115 0.07 -4.79 -24.22
N LEU A 116 -0.05 -4.51 -25.53
CA LEU A 116 0.84 -5.00 -26.57
C LEU A 116 2.13 -4.19 -26.73
N ALA A 117 2.27 -3.06 -26.02
CA ALA A 117 3.50 -2.28 -26.04
C ALA A 117 4.70 -3.13 -25.61
N THR A 118 5.81 -2.92 -26.29
CA THR A 118 7.04 -3.67 -26.08
C THR A 118 7.86 -3.09 -24.92
N ASP A 119 7.92 -1.77 -24.83
CA ASP A 119 8.71 -1.06 -23.82
C ASP A 119 7.97 -0.94 -22.47
N PHE A 120 8.75 -0.96 -21.40
CA PHE A 120 8.27 -0.67 -20.05
C PHE A 120 7.97 0.83 -19.89
N SER A 121 6.83 1.11 -19.30
CA SER A 121 6.32 2.44 -19.00
C SER A 121 6.42 2.79 -17.52
N VAL A 122 6.13 4.04 -17.16
CA VAL A 122 5.99 4.48 -15.75
C VAL A 122 4.96 3.63 -15.02
N ARG A 123 3.88 3.22 -15.71
CA ARG A 123 2.86 2.35 -15.14
C ARG A 123 3.42 0.98 -14.75
N ASP A 124 4.27 0.41 -15.59
CA ASP A 124 4.87 -0.90 -15.37
C ASP A 124 5.79 -0.89 -14.14
N ALA A 125 6.55 0.20 -13.94
CA ALA A 125 7.33 0.39 -12.72
C ALA A 125 6.44 0.47 -11.46
N MET A 126 5.29 1.14 -11.54
CA MET A 126 4.34 1.21 -10.43
C MET A 126 3.63 -0.14 -10.18
N HIS A 127 3.32 -0.90 -11.23
CA HIS A 127 2.82 -2.26 -11.14
C HIS A 127 3.81 -3.17 -10.42
N LEU A 128 5.09 -3.11 -10.80
CA LEU A 128 6.16 -3.87 -10.15
C LEU A 128 6.26 -3.52 -8.65
N ARG A 129 6.23 -2.22 -8.28
CA ARG A 129 6.17 -1.81 -6.87
C ARG A 129 4.98 -2.42 -6.14
N ASN A 130 3.78 -2.34 -6.75
CA ASN A 130 2.57 -2.85 -6.13
C ASN A 130 2.66 -4.36 -5.93
N ALA A 131 3.16 -5.12 -6.90
CA ALA A 131 3.34 -6.56 -6.81
C ALA A 131 4.34 -6.95 -5.70
N ILE A 132 5.48 -6.24 -5.59
CA ILE A 132 6.46 -6.44 -4.51
C ILE A 132 5.80 -6.21 -3.14
N TRP A 133 5.01 -5.14 -3.02
CA TRP A 133 4.26 -4.87 -1.80
C TRP A 133 3.23 -5.96 -1.50
N PHE A 134 2.40 -6.33 -2.48
CA PHE A 134 1.38 -7.36 -2.32
C PHE A 134 1.98 -8.69 -1.87
N ARG A 135 3.10 -9.10 -2.48
CA ARG A 135 3.79 -10.33 -2.10
C ARG A 135 4.23 -10.32 -0.63
N ARG A 136 4.82 -9.21 -0.16
CA ARG A 136 5.21 -9.09 1.25
C ARG A 136 4.01 -9.19 2.19
N VAL A 137 2.89 -8.61 1.81
CA VAL A 137 1.64 -8.71 2.59
C VAL A 137 1.14 -10.15 2.62
N THR A 138 1.04 -10.82 1.47
CA THR A 138 0.54 -12.20 1.38
C THR A 138 1.47 -13.20 2.06
N GLU A 139 2.79 -13.04 1.98
CA GLU A 139 3.75 -13.88 2.71
C GLU A 139 3.59 -13.77 4.23
N ASN A 140 3.41 -12.54 4.74
CA ASN A 140 3.26 -12.30 6.17
C ASN A 140 1.89 -12.77 6.72
N ILE A 141 0.81 -12.63 5.94
CA ILE A 141 -0.52 -13.16 6.31
C ILE A 141 -0.54 -14.69 6.16
N GLY A 142 0.04 -15.23 5.09
CA GLY A 142 0.06 -16.67 4.79
C GLY A 142 0.77 -17.52 5.84
N ARG A 143 1.65 -16.93 6.67
CA ARG A 143 2.29 -17.60 7.82
C ARG A 143 1.37 -17.84 9.01
N GLN A 144 0.18 -17.24 9.05
CA GLN A 144 -0.73 -17.28 10.21
C GLN A 144 -1.69 -18.47 10.19
N THR A 145 -1.95 -19.04 9.01
CA THR A 145 -2.88 -20.15 8.82
C THR A 145 -2.54 -20.90 7.54
N ASP A 146 -2.83 -22.21 7.52
CA ASP A 146 -2.72 -23.06 6.33
C ASP A 146 -4.01 -23.15 5.52
N GLU A 147 -5.15 -22.69 6.07
CA GLU A 147 -6.44 -22.71 5.38
C GLU A 147 -6.56 -21.53 4.40
N GLU A 148 -6.68 -21.85 3.11
CA GLU A 148 -6.72 -20.86 2.03
C GLU A 148 -7.87 -19.86 2.17
N LEU A 149 -9.09 -20.31 2.50
CA LEU A 149 -10.23 -19.44 2.74
C LEU A 149 -9.97 -18.47 3.90
N GLN A 150 -9.31 -18.94 4.96
CA GLN A 150 -8.96 -18.08 6.09
C GLN A 150 -7.91 -17.03 5.71
N ARG A 151 -6.93 -17.37 4.85
CA ARG A 151 -5.99 -16.38 4.28
C ARG A 151 -6.72 -15.31 3.47
N VAL A 152 -7.67 -15.70 2.63
CA VAL A 152 -8.51 -14.77 1.85
C VAL A 152 -9.28 -13.82 2.77
N VAL A 153 -9.94 -14.35 3.82
CA VAL A 153 -10.65 -13.53 4.81
C VAL A 153 -9.70 -12.55 5.52
N GLN A 154 -8.51 -13.01 5.92
CA GLN A 154 -7.50 -12.17 6.57
C GLN A 154 -6.97 -11.06 5.64
N LEU A 155 -6.77 -11.36 4.36
CA LEU A 155 -6.38 -10.36 3.34
C LEU A 155 -7.48 -9.32 3.14
N PHE A 156 -8.74 -9.74 3.03
CA PHE A 156 -9.86 -8.82 2.95
C PHE A 156 -9.92 -7.90 4.18
N ASP A 157 -9.73 -8.47 5.36
CA ASP A 157 -9.67 -7.75 6.63
C ASP A 157 -8.53 -6.72 6.66
N TYR A 158 -7.37 -7.08 6.11
CA TYR A 158 -6.24 -6.16 5.92
C TYR A 158 -6.60 -5.01 4.98
N VAL A 159 -7.27 -5.28 3.85
CA VAL A 159 -7.72 -4.25 2.90
C VAL A 159 -8.63 -3.24 3.57
N VAL A 160 -9.64 -3.70 4.31
CA VAL A 160 -10.64 -2.83 4.95
C VAL A 160 -10.03 -1.95 6.04
N ARG A 161 -9.05 -2.47 6.79
CA ARG A 161 -8.29 -1.69 7.79
C ARG A 161 -7.31 -0.72 7.14
N THR A 162 -6.73 -1.13 6.00
CA THR A 162 -5.72 -0.34 5.29
C THR A 162 -6.34 0.84 4.56
N VAL A 163 -7.50 0.65 3.94
CA VAL A 163 -8.21 1.68 3.16
C VAL A 163 -9.57 1.89 3.80
N VAL A 164 -9.77 3.00 4.49
CA VAL A 164 -11.09 3.42 5.00
C VAL A 164 -11.93 3.91 3.83
N ARG A 165 -13.18 3.45 3.78
CA ARG A 165 -14.13 3.88 2.75
C ARG A 165 -14.51 5.33 3.00
N THR A 166 -14.45 6.13 1.95
CA THR A 166 -15.01 7.47 1.96
C THR A 166 -15.61 7.78 0.60
N ASP A 167 -16.66 8.59 0.63
CA ASP A 167 -17.40 9.05 -0.55
C ASP A 167 -17.24 10.58 -0.73
N ASP A 168 -16.25 11.17 -0.05
CA ASP A 168 -15.96 12.61 -0.17
C ASP A 168 -15.26 12.95 -1.49
N ALA A 169 -15.23 14.24 -1.84
CA ALA A 169 -14.60 14.72 -3.07
C ALA A 169 -13.10 14.34 -3.17
N ILE A 170 -12.42 14.13 -2.02
CA ILE A 170 -11.01 13.76 -1.96
C ILE A 170 -10.83 12.26 -2.25
N ALA A 171 -11.79 11.42 -1.85
CA ALA A 171 -11.89 10.02 -2.21
C ALA A 171 -12.13 9.85 -3.70
N ALA A 172 -12.94 10.75 -4.28
CA ALA A 172 -13.24 10.75 -5.71
C ALA A 172 -12.01 11.11 -6.57
N LEU A 173 -11.01 11.80 -6.01
CA LEU A 173 -9.77 12.10 -6.73
C LEU A 173 -9.12 10.81 -7.22
N PRO A 174 -8.79 10.71 -8.52
CA PRO A 174 -8.10 9.56 -9.09
C PRO A 174 -6.79 9.26 -8.36
N LYS A 175 -6.67 8.04 -7.85
CA LYS A 175 -5.48 7.54 -7.15
C LYS A 175 -5.11 6.16 -7.71
N THR A 176 -3.82 5.85 -7.68
CA THR A 176 -3.39 4.45 -7.78
C THR A 176 -3.76 3.66 -6.54
N VAL A 177 -3.83 2.34 -6.66
CA VAL A 177 -4.06 1.41 -5.54
C VAL A 177 -3.10 1.63 -4.36
N PHE A 178 -1.81 1.85 -4.64
CA PHE A 178 -0.82 2.18 -3.61
C PHE A 178 -1.08 3.54 -2.98
N GLY A 179 -1.48 4.53 -3.79
CA GLY A 179 -1.93 5.82 -3.29
C GLY A 179 -3.05 5.66 -2.28
N ALA A 180 -4.16 5.01 -2.67
CA ALA A 180 -5.31 4.78 -1.79
C ALA A 180 -4.90 4.11 -0.46
N ALA A 181 -4.02 3.10 -0.50
CA ALA A 181 -3.50 2.44 0.70
C ALA A 181 -2.58 3.32 1.55
N LEU A 182 -1.72 4.11 0.91
CA LEU A 182 -0.82 5.05 1.58
C LEU A 182 -1.62 6.11 2.34
N TYR A 183 -2.59 6.74 1.68
CA TYR A 183 -3.52 7.65 2.34
C TYR A 183 -4.36 6.95 3.39
N GLY A 184 -4.60 5.66 3.16
CA GLY A 184 -5.52 4.80 3.85
C GLY A 184 -6.98 5.21 3.69
N ARG A 185 -7.31 5.81 2.54
CA ARG A 185 -8.67 6.19 2.15
C ARG A 185 -8.88 5.94 0.67
N GLY A 186 -10.09 5.51 0.33
CA GLY A 186 -10.47 5.25 -1.04
C GLY A 186 -11.94 4.85 -1.15
N THR A 187 -12.36 4.56 -2.38
CA THR A 187 -13.70 4.07 -2.65
C THR A 187 -13.80 2.55 -2.41
N ALA A 188 -14.98 1.98 -2.58
CA ALA A 188 -15.16 0.54 -2.49
C ALA A 188 -14.48 -0.21 -3.64
N GLU A 189 -14.37 0.44 -4.80
CA GLU A 189 -13.61 -0.03 -5.95
C GLU A 189 -12.11 -0.02 -5.66
N ASP A 190 -11.56 1.00 -4.99
CA ASP A 190 -10.15 0.99 -4.56
C ASP A 190 -9.84 -0.21 -3.65
N ARG A 191 -10.77 -0.51 -2.73
CA ARG A 191 -10.68 -1.71 -1.89
C ARG A 191 -10.76 -2.99 -2.71
N ALA A 192 -11.67 -3.09 -3.67
CA ALA A 192 -11.80 -4.27 -4.54
C ALA A 192 -10.53 -4.48 -5.38
N TRP A 193 -9.97 -3.41 -5.94
CA TRP A 193 -8.72 -3.46 -6.71
C TRP A 193 -7.54 -3.90 -5.84
N LEU A 194 -7.40 -3.34 -4.63
CA LEU A 194 -6.37 -3.76 -3.68
C LEU A 194 -6.54 -5.24 -3.30
N PHE A 195 -7.77 -5.68 -3.03
CA PHE A 195 -8.04 -7.06 -2.63
C PHE A 195 -7.70 -8.06 -3.74
N ALA A 196 -8.13 -7.78 -4.98
CA ALA A 196 -7.80 -8.61 -6.13
C ALA A 196 -6.29 -8.67 -6.41
N GLY A 197 -5.58 -7.56 -6.28
CA GLY A 197 -4.12 -7.52 -6.44
C GLY A 197 -3.37 -8.37 -5.41
N LEU A 198 -3.86 -8.41 -4.16
CA LEU A 198 -3.33 -9.32 -3.14
C LEU A 198 -3.63 -10.79 -3.49
N LEU A 199 -4.86 -11.11 -3.89
CA LEU A 199 -5.25 -12.48 -4.27
C LEU A 199 -4.47 -12.99 -5.48
N THR A 200 -4.11 -12.10 -6.41
CA THR A 200 -3.25 -12.44 -7.56
C THR A 200 -1.91 -13.01 -7.10
N GLN A 201 -1.29 -12.50 -6.02
CA GLN A 201 -0.03 -13.08 -5.52
C GLN A 201 -0.20 -14.50 -4.96
N MET A 202 -1.42 -14.88 -4.60
CA MET A 202 -1.77 -16.24 -4.20
C MET A 202 -2.25 -17.11 -5.37
N ARG A 203 -2.29 -16.57 -6.60
CA ARG A 203 -2.89 -17.21 -7.78
C ARG A 203 -4.37 -17.56 -7.60
N ILE A 204 -5.08 -16.74 -6.83
CA ILE A 204 -6.52 -16.85 -6.61
C ILE A 204 -7.21 -15.83 -7.52
N ASP A 205 -8.13 -16.28 -8.35
CA ASP A 205 -8.91 -15.42 -9.23
C ASP A 205 -10.03 -14.71 -8.44
N ALA A 206 -10.24 -13.44 -8.77
CA ALA A 206 -11.29 -12.61 -8.19
C ALA A 206 -12.01 -11.81 -9.28
N VAL A 207 -13.31 -11.61 -9.09
CA VAL A 207 -14.20 -10.94 -10.03
C VAL A 207 -15.07 -9.92 -9.33
N ILE A 208 -15.54 -8.93 -10.06
CA ILE A 208 -16.70 -8.15 -9.64
C ILE A 208 -17.95 -8.89 -10.08
N LEU A 209 -18.88 -9.08 -9.16
CA LEU A 209 -20.22 -9.58 -9.41
C LEU A 209 -21.17 -8.40 -9.36
N ARG A 210 -21.78 -8.04 -10.48
CA ARG A 210 -22.61 -6.85 -10.64
C ARG A 210 -24.02 -7.26 -11.08
N ALA A 211 -25.04 -6.60 -10.55
CA ALA A 211 -26.41 -6.78 -11.04
C ALA A 211 -26.50 -6.32 -12.52
N PRO A 212 -27.32 -6.97 -13.36
CA PRO A 212 -27.30 -6.76 -14.81
C PRO A 212 -27.71 -5.34 -15.25
N ASP A 213 -28.51 -4.66 -14.43
CA ASP A 213 -28.98 -3.28 -14.64
C ASP A 213 -28.22 -2.26 -13.77
N ALA A 214 -27.15 -2.68 -13.09
CA ALA A 214 -26.39 -1.79 -12.23
C ALA A 214 -25.44 -0.88 -13.01
N GLN A 215 -25.22 0.31 -12.46
CA GLN A 215 -24.31 1.27 -13.07
C GLN A 215 -22.86 0.77 -12.95
N THR A 216 -22.09 0.92 -14.03
CA THR A 216 -20.69 0.48 -14.11
C THR A 216 -19.75 1.36 -13.29
N ASP A 217 -20.16 2.58 -12.96
CA ASP A 217 -19.44 3.48 -12.06
C ASP A 217 -19.58 3.11 -10.57
N GLY A 218 -20.39 2.09 -10.26
CA GLY A 218 -20.60 1.57 -8.91
C GLY A 218 -21.54 2.41 -8.04
N SER A 219 -22.12 3.48 -8.58
CA SER A 219 -22.92 4.47 -7.83
C SER A 219 -24.21 3.91 -7.23
N ASP A 220 -24.79 2.87 -7.84
CA ASP A 220 -26.02 2.23 -7.36
C ASP A 220 -25.77 1.18 -6.25
N GLY A 221 -24.50 0.85 -6.02
CA GLY A 221 -24.09 -0.10 -5.00
C GLY A 221 -24.65 -1.51 -5.19
N ARG A 222 -24.99 -1.97 -6.39
CA ARG A 222 -25.46 -3.36 -6.62
C ARG A 222 -24.39 -4.24 -7.21
N TRP A 223 -23.31 -4.38 -6.46
CA TRP A 223 -22.18 -5.26 -6.80
C TRP A 223 -21.43 -5.78 -5.56
N CYS A 224 -20.61 -6.81 -5.70
CA CYS A 224 -19.66 -7.24 -4.68
C CYS A 224 -18.44 -7.92 -5.33
N VAL A 225 -17.43 -8.29 -4.54
CA VAL A 225 -16.30 -9.09 -5.03
C VAL A 225 -16.60 -10.57 -4.82
N GLY A 226 -16.49 -11.35 -5.89
CA GLY A 226 -16.47 -12.81 -5.86
C GLY A 226 -15.04 -13.33 -5.86
N VAL A 227 -14.70 -14.23 -4.93
CA VAL A 227 -13.39 -14.90 -4.87
C VAL A 227 -13.57 -16.37 -5.24
N LEU A 228 -12.83 -16.82 -6.25
CA LEU A 228 -12.94 -18.16 -6.81
C LEU A 228 -12.00 -19.12 -6.07
N LEU A 229 -12.57 -20.10 -5.38
CA LEU A 229 -11.83 -21.13 -4.66
C LEU A 229 -12.46 -22.50 -4.92
N GLY A 230 -11.74 -23.37 -5.62
CA GLY A 230 -12.30 -24.61 -6.15
C GLY A 230 -13.46 -24.31 -7.10
N ASP A 231 -14.60 -24.97 -6.90
CA ASP A 231 -15.82 -24.76 -7.72
C ASP A 231 -16.78 -23.70 -7.14
N ASP A 232 -16.40 -23.06 -6.02
CA ASP A 232 -17.22 -22.07 -5.32
C ASP A 232 -16.74 -20.64 -5.58
N CYS A 233 -17.69 -19.70 -5.46
CA CYS A 233 -17.43 -18.26 -5.50
C CYS A 233 -17.88 -17.63 -4.18
N PHE A 234 -16.93 -17.18 -3.36
CA PHE A 234 -17.17 -16.58 -2.04
C PHE A 234 -17.38 -15.07 -2.15
N LEU A 235 -18.37 -14.54 -1.44
CA LEU A 235 -18.84 -13.17 -1.61
C LEU A 235 -18.28 -12.21 -0.55
N PHE A 236 -17.72 -11.08 -1.02
CA PHE A 236 -17.13 -10.04 -0.18
C PHE A 236 -17.65 -8.66 -0.58
N ASP A 237 -18.18 -7.91 0.39
CA ASP A 237 -18.70 -6.56 0.14
C ASP A 237 -17.70 -5.51 0.64
N THR A 238 -17.00 -4.88 -0.31
CA THR A 238 -16.00 -3.83 -0.02
C THR A 238 -16.62 -2.52 0.44
N ARG A 239 -17.92 -2.26 0.17
CA ARG A 239 -18.67 -1.12 0.70
C ARG A 239 -18.98 -1.31 2.18
N LEU A 240 -19.51 -2.48 2.53
CA LEU A 240 -19.71 -2.85 3.94
C LEU A 240 -18.37 -3.07 4.67
N GLY A 241 -17.30 -3.38 3.94
CA GLY A 241 -16.03 -3.76 4.54
C GLY A 241 -16.13 -5.08 5.32
N LEU A 242 -17.01 -5.98 4.89
CA LEU A 242 -17.24 -7.28 5.51
C LEU A 242 -17.39 -8.35 4.42
N PRO A 243 -16.89 -9.58 4.64
CA PRO A 243 -17.35 -10.72 3.86
C PRO A 243 -18.87 -10.85 4.03
N LEU A 244 -19.61 -11.29 3.01
CA LEU A 244 -21.05 -11.50 3.19
C LEU A 244 -21.26 -12.69 4.14
N PRO A 245 -22.04 -12.55 5.22
CA PRO A 245 -22.18 -13.62 6.21
C PRO A 245 -23.02 -14.78 5.66
N ALA A 246 -22.48 -16.00 5.75
CA ALA A 246 -23.24 -17.22 5.48
C ALA A 246 -24.21 -17.59 6.62
N ASP A 247 -24.03 -16.98 7.79
CA ASP A 247 -24.90 -17.11 8.95
C ASP A 247 -24.81 -15.83 9.80
N MET A 248 -25.94 -15.17 10.01
CA MET A 248 -26.07 -13.98 10.87
C MET A 248 -26.26 -14.35 12.35
N ASP A 249 -26.76 -15.56 12.62
CA ASP A 249 -27.25 -16.03 13.91
C ASP A 249 -26.23 -16.93 14.65
N GLN A 250 -25.17 -17.36 13.98
CA GLN A 250 -24.02 -18.07 14.59
C GLN A 250 -22.71 -17.26 14.65
N PRO A 251 -22.65 -16.12 15.35
CA PRO A 251 -21.38 -15.47 15.61
C PRO A 251 -20.72 -16.16 16.81
N THR A 252 -19.83 -17.11 16.57
CA THR A 252 -18.88 -17.55 17.61
C THR A 252 -17.71 -16.58 17.75
N GLN A 253 -17.53 -15.66 16.79
CA GLN A 253 -16.41 -14.71 16.72
C GLN A 253 -16.81 -13.35 16.12
N ALA A 254 -15.99 -12.33 16.39
CA ALA A 254 -16.14 -10.96 15.88
C ALA A 254 -16.14 -10.85 14.35
N GLY A 255 -15.35 -11.70 13.69
CA GLY A 255 -15.18 -11.71 12.23
C GLY A 255 -16.09 -12.74 11.55
N ILE A 256 -16.32 -12.54 10.25
CA ILE A 256 -17.00 -13.50 9.38
C ILE A 256 -15.91 -14.41 8.80
N GLN A 257 -15.76 -15.61 9.37
CA GLN A 257 -14.73 -16.57 8.94
C GLN A 257 -15.15 -17.40 7.73
N ARG A 258 -16.45 -17.54 7.50
CA ARG A 258 -17.02 -18.28 6.37
C ARG A 258 -17.96 -17.36 5.59
N PRO A 259 -17.47 -16.75 4.51
CA PRO A 259 -18.31 -15.94 3.63
C PRO A 259 -19.41 -16.79 2.97
N LEU A 260 -20.51 -16.14 2.62
CA LEU A 260 -21.59 -16.69 1.80
C LEU A 260 -21.04 -17.00 0.41
N THR A 261 -21.43 -18.13 -0.18
CA THR A 261 -21.09 -18.45 -1.57
C THR A 261 -22.21 -17.99 -2.51
N LEU A 262 -21.87 -17.68 -3.77
CA LEU A 262 -22.83 -17.30 -4.81
C LEU A 262 -23.97 -18.32 -4.94
N ARG A 263 -23.64 -19.62 -4.97
CA ARG A 263 -24.62 -20.70 -5.07
C ARG A 263 -25.64 -20.66 -3.92
N ARG A 264 -25.18 -20.40 -2.69
CA ARG A 264 -26.05 -20.28 -1.52
C ARG A 264 -26.81 -18.96 -1.48
N ALA A 265 -26.23 -17.87 -1.97
CA ALA A 265 -26.94 -16.60 -2.11
C ALA A 265 -28.16 -16.73 -3.03
N VAL A 266 -28.04 -17.52 -4.10
CA VAL A 266 -29.15 -17.79 -5.05
C VAL A 266 -30.16 -18.80 -4.49
N SER A 267 -29.69 -19.90 -3.88
CA SER A 267 -30.56 -21.00 -3.44
C SER A 267 -31.20 -20.81 -2.06
N GLU A 268 -30.62 -19.97 -1.20
CA GLU A 268 -31.08 -19.72 0.17
C GLU A 268 -31.31 -18.21 0.42
N PRO A 269 -32.42 -17.61 -0.07
CA PRO A 269 -32.72 -16.17 0.04
C PRO A 269 -32.60 -15.57 1.45
N ARG A 270 -32.88 -16.39 2.47
CA ARG A 270 -32.85 -16.03 3.89
C ARG A 270 -31.57 -15.31 4.34
N HIS A 271 -30.42 -15.60 3.72
CA HIS A 271 -29.13 -14.99 4.09
C HIS A 271 -29.08 -13.51 3.73
N LEU A 272 -29.45 -13.17 2.50
CA LEU A 272 -29.51 -11.78 2.03
C LEU A 272 -30.68 -11.03 2.66
N GLU A 273 -31.82 -11.70 2.88
CA GLU A 273 -32.94 -11.10 3.60
C GLU A 273 -32.59 -10.76 5.06
N ALA A 274 -31.83 -11.62 5.76
CA ALA A 274 -31.37 -11.33 7.12
C ALA A 274 -30.45 -10.11 7.15
N LEU A 275 -29.56 -9.99 6.17
CA LEU A 275 -28.69 -8.83 6.02
C LEU A 275 -29.50 -7.56 5.68
N GLY A 276 -30.46 -7.65 4.76
CA GLY A 276 -31.39 -6.58 4.42
C GLY A 276 -32.24 -6.13 5.63
N ARG A 277 -32.71 -7.05 6.48
CA ARG A 277 -33.41 -6.71 7.73
C ARG A 277 -32.50 -5.97 8.73
N ALA A 278 -31.24 -6.38 8.84
CA ALA A 278 -30.28 -5.74 9.75
C ALA A 278 -29.93 -4.30 9.30
N LEU A 279 -29.82 -4.10 7.99
CA LEU A 279 -29.39 -2.86 7.34
C LEU A 279 -30.53 -1.93 6.93
N GLY A 280 -31.76 -2.43 6.80
CA GLY A 280 -32.92 -1.69 6.30
C GLY A 280 -32.77 -1.32 4.82
N ALA A 281 -33.37 -0.19 4.42
CA ALA A 281 -33.36 0.31 3.05
C ALA A 281 -31.98 0.70 2.50
N SER A 282 -30.93 0.65 3.35
CA SER A 282 -29.56 1.01 2.98
C SER A 282 -28.77 -0.12 2.31
N TYR A 283 -29.29 -1.35 2.28
CA TYR A 283 -28.64 -2.48 1.60
C TYR A 283 -29.37 -2.85 0.32
N SER A 284 -28.63 -2.83 -0.78
CA SER A 284 -29.15 -2.87 -2.15
C SER A 284 -29.03 -4.24 -2.82
N LEU A 285 -28.20 -5.14 -2.31
CA LEU A 285 -28.01 -6.47 -2.90
C LEU A 285 -29.15 -7.43 -2.50
N SER A 286 -29.72 -8.07 -3.51
CA SER A 286 -30.83 -9.02 -3.44
C SER A 286 -30.47 -10.36 -4.10
N VAL A 287 -31.37 -11.34 -4.00
CA VAL A 287 -31.17 -12.64 -4.66
C VAL A 287 -31.24 -12.49 -6.18
N GLU A 288 -32.12 -11.63 -6.65
CA GLU A 288 -32.32 -11.33 -8.07
C GLU A 288 -31.04 -10.80 -8.73
N ASP A 289 -30.27 -9.97 -8.02
CA ASP A 289 -28.99 -9.43 -8.51
C ASP A 289 -27.95 -10.53 -8.79
N PHE A 290 -28.09 -11.72 -8.19
CA PHE A 290 -27.18 -12.85 -8.36
C PHE A 290 -27.69 -13.93 -9.33
N ARG A 291 -28.95 -13.87 -9.78
CA ARG A 291 -29.51 -14.86 -10.73
C ARG A 291 -29.02 -14.65 -12.16
N ASP A 292 -28.82 -13.40 -12.55
CA ASP A 292 -28.34 -12.99 -13.88
C ASP A 292 -27.16 -12.02 -13.73
N VAL A 293 -26.12 -12.50 -13.05
CA VAL A 293 -24.99 -11.68 -12.63
C VAL A 293 -24.07 -11.34 -13.81
N GLN A 294 -23.64 -10.09 -13.90
CA GLN A 294 -22.52 -9.69 -14.75
C GLN A 294 -21.21 -9.92 -13.99
N VAL A 295 -20.24 -10.52 -14.67
CA VAL A 295 -18.95 -10.91 -14.09
C VAL A 295 -17.85 -10.05 -14.72
N GLU A 296 -17.17 -9.24 -13.93
CA GLU A 296 -16.08 -8.39 -14.43
C GLU A 296 -14.73 -8.90 -13.92
N ILE A 297 -13.86 -9.33 -14.85
CA ILE A 297 -12.50 -9.79 -14.57
C ILE A 297 -11.65 -8.59 -14.15
N ILE A 298 -11.00 -8.71 -12.99
CA ILE A 298 -10.18 -7.66 -12.39
C ILE A 298 -8.75 -7.77 -12.91
N GLY A 299 -8.24 -6.70 -13.51
CA GLY A 299 -6.85 -6.61 -13.94
C GLY A 299 -6.56 -5.29 -14.65
N ASP A 300 -5.37 -5.19 -15.23
CA ASP A 300 -4.95 -4.00 -15.96
C ASP A 300 -3.96 -4.32 -17.09
N SER A 301 -3.69 -3.31 -17.92
CA SER A 301 -2.83 -3.44 -19.10
C SER A 301 -1.41 -3.91 -18.78
N SER A 302 -0.89 -3.64 -17.57
CA SER A 302 0.43 -4.10 -17.15
C SER A 302 0.38 -5.57 -16.75
N LEU A 303 -0.65 -6.01 -16.02
CA LEU A 303 -0.83 -7.41 -15.62
C LEU A 303 -0.95 -8.37 -16.81
N TRP A 304 -1.60 -7.93 -17.89
CA TRP A 304 -1.80 -8.72 -19.11
C TRP A 304 -0.68 -8.59 -20.14
N ALA A 305 0.29 -7.68 -19.90
CA ALA A 305 1.29 -7.34 -20.90
C ALA A 305 2.32 -8.47 -21.10
N PRO A 306 2.55 -8.96 -22.34
CA PRO A 306 3.53 -9.99 -22.62
C PRO A 306 4.96 -9.63 -22.18
N ARG A 307 5.35 -8.33 -22.23
CA ARG A 307 6.63 -7.85 -21.69
C ARG A 307 6.84 -8.16 -20.21
N MET A 308 5.76 -8.26 -19.41
CA MET A 308 5.84 -8.65 -18.00
C MET A 308 6.13 -10.14 -17.83
N ALA A 309 5.76 -10.99 -18.79
CA ALA A 309 6.08 -12.42 -18.77
C ALA A 309 7.60 -12.64 -18.81
N ALA A 310 8.29 -11.89 -19.68
CA ALA A 310 9.74 -11.91 -19.81
C ALA A 310 10.41 -11.47 -18.51
N LEU A 311 9.96 -10.34 -17.95
CA LEU A 311 10.46 -9.85 -16.66
C LEU A 311 10.21 -10.86 -15.54
N GLN A 312 9.00 -11.40 -15.40
CA GLN A 312 8.65 -12.37 -14.35
C GLN A 312 9.54 -13.60 -14.40
N SER A 313 9.88 -14.08 -15.60
CA SER A 313 10.76 -15.24 -15.78
C SER A 313 12.19 -14.99 -15.28
N ALA A 314 12.64 -13.73 -15.29
CA ALA A 314 13.93 -13.31 -14.73
C ALA A 314 13.89 -13.08 -13.21
N LEU A 315 12.70 -12.99 -12.60
CA LEU A 315 12.54 -12.80 -11.16
C LEU A 315 12.59 -14.14 -10.43
N THR A 316 13.75 -14.49 -9.88
CA THR A 316 14.00 -15.76 -9.19
C THR A 316 14.28 -15.58 -7.70
N GLY A 317 14.26 -16.68 -6.93
CA GLY A 317 14.63 -16.70 -5.52
C GLY A 317 13.85 -15.69 -4.66
N SER A 318 14.56 -14.85 -3.91
CA SER A 318 13.95 -13.82 -3.06
C SER A 318 13.20 -12.73 -3.84
N ASN A 319 13.42 -12.61 -5.15
CA ASN A 319 12.79 -11.60 -6.00
C ASN A 319 11.56 -12.13 -6.77
N ALA A 320 11.26 -13.43 -6.71
CA ALA A 320 10.14 -14.04 -7.43
C ALA A 320 8.79 -13.42 -7.04
N VAL A 321 8.14 -12.69 -7.94
CA VAL A 321 6.87 -12.00 -7.68
C VAL A 321 5.97 -12.14 -8.90
N LEU A 322 4.66 -12.32 -8.68
CA LEU A 322 3.72 -12.44 -9.78
C LEU A 322 3.39 -11.04 -10.33
N ILE A 323 3.83 -10.77 -11.55
CA ILE A 323 3.58 -9.51 -12.26
C ILE A 323 2.87 -9.72 -13.59
N TYR A 324 2.70 -10.97 -14.02
CA TYR A 324 2.04 -11.36 -15.26
C TYR A 324 0.98 -12.43 -15.00
N SER A 325 -0.26 -12.15 -15.43
CA SER A 325 -1.37 -13.10 -15.45
C SER A 325 -2.19 -12.83 -16.71
N PRO A 326 -1.94 -13.52 -17.84
CA PRO A 326 -2.55 -13.22 -19.13
C PRO A 326 -4.07 -13.46 -19.15
N LEU A 327 -4.77 -12.75 -20.03
CA LEU A 327 -6.17 -13.03 -20.34
C LEU A 327 -6.30 -14.33 -21.14
N GLN A 328 -5.44 -14.47 -22.16
CA GLN A 328 -5.34 -15.61 -23.04
C GLN A 328 -4.62 -16.80 -22.41
N ASP A 329 -4.87 -17.99 -22.96
CA ASP A 329 -4.08 -19.17 -22.66
C ASP A 329 -2.65 -19.02 -23.17
N THR A 330 -1.71 -19.62 -22.44
CA THR A 330 -0.29 -19.64 -22.79
C THR A 330 0.27 -21.04 -22.64
N ALA A 331 1.50 -21.24 -23.08
CA ALA A 331 2.22 -22.50 -22.83
C ALA A 331 2.36 -22.84 -21.34
N GLN A 332 2.22 -21.86 -20.44
CA GLN A 332 2.30 -22.06 -18.98
C GLN A 332 0.97 -22.49 -18.36
N GLY A 333 -0.14 -22.47 -19.11
CA GLY A 333 -1.46 -22.86 -18.64
C GLY A 333 -2.57 -21.89 -19.08
N PRO A 334 -3.81 -22.13 -18.58
CA PRO A 334 -4.97 -21.33 -18.95
C PRO A 334 -4.87 -19.89 -18.45
N GLY A 335 -5.27 -18.94 -19.29
CA GLY A 335 -5.38 -17.53 -18.95
C GLY A 335 -6.57 -17.24 -18.05
N SER A 336 -6.66 -16.01 -17.52
CA SER A 336 -7.76 -15.65 -16.64
C SER A 336 -9.12 -15.67 -17.35
N TRP A 337 -9.18 -15.45 -18.68
CA TRP A 337 -10.44 -15.62 -19.42
C TRP A 337 -10.93 -17.06 -19.34
N SER A 338 -10.09 -18.03 -19.69
CA SER A 338 -10.45 -19.45 -19.67
C SER A 338 -10.76 -19.93 -18.24
N ARG A 339 -9.94 -19.54 -17.26
CA ARG A 339 -10.19 -19.93 -15.85
C ARG A 339 -11.52 -19.39 -15.31
N ILE A 340 -11.89 -18.15 -15.64
CA ILE A 340 -13.06 -17.48 -15.07
C ILE A 340 -14.32 -17.71 -15.92
N ALA A 341 -14.25 -17.36 -17.21
CA ALA A 341 -15.42 -17.37 -18.09
C ALA A 341 -15.79 -18.78 -18.56
N GLN A 342 -14.80 -19.68 -18.69
CA GLN A 342 -15.04 -21.06 -19.13
C GLN A 342 -14.96 -22.06 -17.97
N GLY A 343 -14.16 -21.79 -16.93
CA GLY A 343 -13.97 -22.69 -15.79
C GLY A 343 -15.13 -22.75 -14.79
N HIS A 344 -16.01 -21.74 -14.77
CA HIS A 344 -17.12 -21.65 -13.80
C HIS A 344 -18.50 -21.62 -14.46
N GLN A 345 -18.70 -22.37 -15.55
CA GLN A 345 -19.97 -22.43 -16.31
C GLN A 345 -21.19 -22.87 -15.48
N THR A 346 -20.99 -23.46 -14.30
CA THR A 346 -22.10 -23.78 -13.37
C THR A 346 -22.60 -22.57 -12.58
N LEU A 347 -21.87 -21.45 -12.60
CA LEU A 347 -22.17 -20.23 -11.87
C LEU A 347 -22.65 -19.10 -12.80
N TRP A 348 -22.13 -19.03 -14.03
CA TRP A 348 -22.47 -18.02 -15.04
C TRP A 348 -22.09 -18.50 -16.44
N GLU A 349 -22.57 -17.79 -17.47
CA GLU A 349 -22.27 -18.02 -18.88
C GLU A 349 -21.12 -17.13 -19.37
N GLU A 350 -20.39 -17.54 -20.41
CA GLU A 350 -19.24 -16.77 -20.94
C GLU A 350 -19.65 -15.35 -21.39
N GLN A 351 -20.83 -15.19 -21.99
CA GLN A 351 -21.34 -13.88 -22.42
C GLN A 351 -21.60 -12.89 -21.29
N GLN A 352 -21.71 -13.36 -20.04
CA GLN A 352 -21.86 -12.50 -18.87
C GLN A 352 -20.50 -11.95 -18.37
N CYS A 353 -19.39 -12.41 -18.95
CA CYS A 353 -18.04 -12.03 -18.55
C CYS A 353 -17.50 -10.83 -19.34
N HIS A 354 -16.96 -9.84 -18.63
CA HIS A 354 -16.37 -8.63 -19.19
C HIS A 354 -15.09 -8.24 -18.45
N ILE A 355 -14.37 -7.23 -18.94
CA ILE A 355 -13.21 -6.67 -18.26
C ILE A 355 -13.64 -5.51 -17.36
N TRP A 356 -13.21 -5.54 -16.09
CA TRP A 356 -13.46 -4.44 -15.18
C TRP A 356 -12.59 -3.23 -15.55
N ARG A 357 -13.23 -2.12 -15.91
CA ARG A 357 -12.53 -0.93 -16.45
C ARG A 357 -11.89 -0.03 -15.40
N TYR A 358 -12.22 -0.22 -14.12
CA TYR A 358 -11.85 0.71 -13.06
C TYR A 358 -10.34 0.96 -12.94
N PRO A 359 -9.45 -0.07 -12.93
CA PRO A 359 -8.01 0.16 -12.83
C PRO A 359 -7.44 1.03 -13.96
N GLU A 360 -7.89 0.78 -15.21
CA GLU A 360 -7.50 1.57 -16.38
C GLU A 360 -7.99 3.01 -16.29
N LEU A 361 -9.27 3.20 -15.92
CA LEU A 361 -9.86 4.54 -15.82
C LEU A 361 -9.16 5.36 -14.74
N ARG A 362 -8.86 4.78 -13.58
CA ARG A 362 -8.15 5.49 -12.50
C ARG A 362 -6.75 5.93 -12.90
N TRP A 363 -6.03 5.07 -13.61
CA TRP A 363 -4.73 5.43 -14.16
C TRP A 363 -4.83 6.63 -15.12
N MET A 364 -5.72 6.55 -16.10
CA MET A 364 -5.91 7.60 -17.09
C MET A 364 -6.31 8.93 -16.45
N GLN A 365 -7.28 8.91 -15.54
CA GLN A 365 -7.74 10.11 -14.84
C GLN A 365 -6.66 10.73 -13.95
N GLN A 366 -5.78 9.92 -13.35
CA GLN A 366 -4.68 10.44 -12.55
C GLN A 366 -3.61 11.14 -13.40
N GLN A 367 -3.41 10.72 -14.65
CA GLN A 367 -2.50 11.40 -15.57
C GLN A 367 -3.06 12.74 -16.07
N SER A 368 -4.37 12.94 -15.96
CA SER A 368 -5.09 14.12 -16.47
C SER A 368 -5.75 14.95 -15.36
N LEU A 369 -5.15 15.00 -14.16
CA LEU A 369 -5.66 15.84 -13.08
C LEU A 369 -5.57 17.32 -13.45
N ASP A 370 -6.66 18.06 -13.28
CA ASP A 370 -6.67 19.52 -13.43
C ASP A 370 -5.96 20.24 -12.26
N ASP A 371 -5.70 21.54 -12.40
CA ASP A 371 -4.98 22.33 -11.40
C ASP A 371 -5.68 22.33 -10.03
N HIS A 372 -7.02 22.34 -10.01
CA HIS A 372 -7.79 22.32 -8.78
C HIS A 372 -7.66 20.96 -8.06
N GLN A 373 -7.76 19.87 -8.81
CA GLN A 373 -7.56 18.52 -8.31
C GLN A 373 -6.12 18.31 -7.80
N GLN A 374 -5.13 18.87 -8.49
CA GLN A 374 -3.73 18.83 -8.05
C GLN A 374 -3.54 19.60 -6.73
N GLU A 375 -4.14 20.79 -6.59
CA GLU A 375 -4.10 21.57 -5.35
C GLU A 375 -4.77 20.81 -4.19
N GLN A 376 -5.96 20.23 -4.43
CA GLN A 376 -6.66 19.40 -3.45
C GLN A 376 -5.81 18.20 -3.02
N LEU A 377 -5.19 17.49 -3.96
CA LEU A 377 -4.33 16.35 -3.67
C LEU A 377 -3.08 16.77 -2.88
N SER A 378 -2.46 17.90 -3.22
CA SER A 378 -1.30 18.46 -2.52
C SER A 378 -1.64 18.86 -1.08
N GLY A 379 -2.77 19.54 -0.89
CA GLY A 379 -3.28 19.91 0.44
C GLY A 379 -3.54 18.69 1.32
N TYR A 380 -4.01 17.60 0.72
CA TYR A 380 -4.23 16.33 1.41
C TYR A 380 -2.91 15.60 1.73
N LEU A 381 -1.94 15.62 0.81
CA LEU A 381 -0.59 15.09 0.98
C LEU A 381 0.26 15.85 2.01
N SER A 382 -0.12 17.08 2.35
CA SER A 382 0.67 17.96 3.23
C SER A 382 1.08 17.29 4.55
N ALA A 383 0.21 16.49 5.17
CA ALA A 383 0.53 15.79 6.43
C ALA A 383 1.75 14.85 6.30
N PHE A 384 1.97 14.28 5.12
CA PHE A 384 3.12 13.42 4.85
C PHE A 384 4.43 14.18 4.69
N ASN A 385 4.42 15.51 4.58
CA ASN A 385 5.63 16.33 4.62
C ASN A 385 6.14 16.54 6.06
N ALA A 386 5.32 16.27 7.08
CA ALA A 386 5.76 16.40 8.46
C ALA A 386 6.85 15.37 8.83
N PRO A 387 7.81 15.73 9.70
CA PRO A 387 7.99 17.06 10.27
C PRO A 387 8.75 18.00 9.34
N THR A 388 8.56 19.30 9.54
CA THR A 388 9.45 20.33 9.03
C THR A 388 10.19 20.95 10.22
N PRO A 389 11.47 20.59 10.45
CA PRO A 389 12.19 20.96 11.66
C PRO A 389 12.49 22.46 11.70
N ILE A 390 12.55 23.04 12.90
CA ILE A 390 13.06 24.40 13.10
C ILE A 390 14.59 24.33 13.08
N VAL A 391 15.20 25.02 12.12
CA VAL A 391 16.66 25.05 11.94
C VAL A 391 17.29 26.35 12.40
N HIS A 392 16.49 27.41 12.56
CA HIS A 392 16.94 28.69 13.06
C HIS A 392 15.81 29.45 13.76
N VAL A 393 16.15 30.30 14.73
CA VAL A 393 15.22 31.15 15.47
C VAL A 393 15.77 32.57 15.43
N ARG A 394 14.95 33.52 14.98
CA ARG A 394 15.23 34.94 15.14
C ARG A 394 14.37 35.48 16.26
N GLU A 395 15.03 36.08 17.23
CA GLU A 395 14.38 36.66 18.39
C GLU A 395 14.23 38.16 18.20
N PHE A 396 13.03 38.71 18.38
CA PHE A 396 12.79 40.13 18.31
C PHE A 396 12.42 40.65 19.69
N GLN A 397 13.23 41.56 20.23
CA GLN A 397 13.02 42.15 21.54
C GLN A 397 12.90 43.67 21.47
N THR A 398 12.10 44.20 22.38
CA THR A 398 12.14 45.61 22.77
C THR A 398 12.97 45.73 24.06
N VAL A 399 14.08 46.43 23.98
CA VAL A 399 14.99 46.68 25.10
C VAL A 399 14.92 48.12 25.53
N ARG A 400 14.74 48.34 26.83
CA ARG A 400 14.71 49.65 27.46
C ARG A 400 15.95 49.86 28.31
N THR A 401 16.59 51.00 28.15
CA THR A 401 17.76 51.41 28.93
C THR A 401 17.36 52.28 30.13
N LYS A 402 18.25 52.39 31.12
CA LYS A 402 18.03 53.19 32.34
C LYS A 402 17.90 54.68 32.08
N ASP A 403 18.48 55.18 30.99
CA ASP A 403 18.32 56.56 30.51
C ASP A 403 17.00 56.78 29.73
N GLY A 404 16.14 55.75 29.64
CA GLY A 404 14.80 55.84 29.08
C GLY A 404 14.72 55.58 27.57
N LYS A 405 15.83 55.30 26.88
CA LYS A 405 15.80 54.93 25.46
C LYS A 405 15.23 53.54 25.25
N THR A 406 14.64 53.33 24.08
CA THR A 406 14.02 52.06 23.69
C THR A 406 14.54 51.64 22.33
N PHE A 407 14.96 50.38 22.21
CA PHE A 407 15.48 49.77 21.00
C PHE A 407 14.63 48.53 20.69
N SER A 408 14.08 48.44 19.48
CA SER A 408 13.26 47.29 19.06
C SER A 408 13.82 46.71 17.77
N GLY A 409 14.14 45.42 17.77
CA GLY A 409 14.76 44.78 16.61
C GLY A 409 15.14 43.31 16.84
N GLU A 410 15.86 42.74 15.88
CA GLU A 410 16.35 41.35 15.92
C GLU A 410 17.55 41.26 16.87
N VAL A 411 17.48 40.37 17.86
CA VAL A 411 18.59 40.07 18.76
C VAL A 411 19.60 39.21 18.02
N LEU A 412 20.81 39.76 17.85
CA LEU A 412 21.92 39.05 17.23
C LEU A 412 22.74 38.25 18.24
N GLN A 413 22.90 38.79 19.45
CA GLN A 413 23.73 38.20 20.49
C GLN A 413 23.31 38.70 21.87
N VAL A 414 23.33 37.80 22.85
CA VAL A 414 23.20 38.12 24.27
C VAL A 414 24.39 37.48 24.98
N ASP A 415 25.21 38.30 25.63
CA ASP A 415 26.38 37.84 26.38
C ASP A 415 26.61 38.68 27.64
N GLU A 416 27.76 38.49 28.29
CA GLU A 416 28.12 39.24 29.51
C GLU A 416 28.25 40.75 29.27
N ARG A 417 28.54 41.17 28.03
CA ARG A 417 28.74 42.57 27.65
C ARG A 417 27.43 43.30 27.44
N GLY A 418 26.37 42.60 27.03
CA GLY A 418 25.05 43.19 26.84
C GLY A 418 24.20 42.48 25.79
N ILE A 419 23.28 43.23 25.18
CA ILE A 419 22.40 42.76 24.11
C ILE A 419 22.76 43.50 22.82
N ALA A 420 23.05 42.78 21.75
CA ALA A 420 23.20 43.32 20.41
C ALA A 420 21.88 43.19 19.63
N ILE A 421 21.32 44.31 19.19
CA ILE A 421 20.04 44.36 18.48
C ILE A 421 20.24 45.01 17.10
N LYS A 422 19.83 44.32 16.04
CA LYS A 422 19.73 44.87 14.69
C LYS A 422 18.39 45.59 14.52
N LEU A 423 18.45 46.90 14.30
CA LEU A 423 17.27 47.73 14.09
C LEU A 423 16.72 47.56 12.66
N PRO A 424 15.40 47.70 12.42
CA PRO A 424 14.78 47.43 11.10
C PRO A 424 15.37 48.25 9.95
N ASP A 425 15.73 49.52 10.22
CA ASP A 425 16.19 50.48 9.20
C ASP A 425 17.70 50.70 9.21
N GLU A 426 18.45 49.98 10.05
CA GLU A 426 19.89 50.15 10.20
C GLU A 426 20.65 48.89 9.78
N GLN A 427 21.77 49.10 9.07
CA GLN A 427 22.68 48.01 8.72
C GLN A 427 23.56 47.57 9.90
N GLN A 428 23.68 48.39 10.93
CA GLN A 428 24.53 48.14 12.10
C GLN A 428 23.69 47.75 13.31
N ALA A 429 24.28 46.94 14.19
CA ALA A 429 23.64 46.53 15.42
C ALA A 429 23.90 47.54 16.54
N ALA A 430 22.85 47.92 17.27
CA ALA A 430 22.97 48.64 18.51
C ALA A 430 23.44 47.67 19.61
N ILE A 431 24.58 47.96 20.23
CA ILE A 431 25.08 47.20 21.39
C ILE A 431 24.66 47.94 22.64
N ILE A 432 23.83 47.32 23.47
CA ILE A 432 23.29 47.88 24.71
C ILE A 432 24.02 47.23 25.88
N PRO A 433 24.90 47.97 26.60
CA PRO A 433 25.65 47.42 27.72
C PRO A 433 24.76 46.88 28.83
N ARG A 434 25.18 45.79 29.47
CA ARG A 434 24.38 45.11 30.49
C ARG A 434 24.01 46.00 31.69
N ASP A 435 24.91 46.89 32.09
CA ASP A 435 24.71 47.87 33.16
C ASP A 435 23.74 49.00 32.79
N ALA A 436 23.57 49.26 31.50
CA ALA A 436 22.62 50.23 30.96
C ALA A 436 21.19 49.68 30.79
N LEU A 437 20.99 48.36 30.88
CA LEU A 437 19.68 47.71 30.74
C LEU A 437 18.74 48.03 31.92
N ALA A 438 17.53 48.48 31.61
CA ALA A 438 16.42 48.59 32.56
C ALA A 438 15.41 47.45 32.41
N GLY A 439 15.30 46.85 31.21
CA GLY A 439 14.48 45.68 30.96
C GLY A 439 14.50 45.28 29.50
N ALA A 440 14.17 44.02 29.23
CA ALA A 440 14.01 43.46 27.90
C ALA A 440 12.67 42.74 27.83
N ARG A 441 11.94 42.93 26.73
CA ARG A 441 10.67 42.27 26.47
C ARG A 441 10.74 41.56 25.13
N LEU A 442 10.47 40.26 25.13
CA LEU A 442 10.26 39.49 23.90
C LEU A 442 8.99 39.98 23.21
N GLU A 443 9.12 40.39 21.96
CA GLU A 443 7.99 40.80 21.11
C GLU A 443 7.51 39.65 20.24
N ARG A 444 8.45 38.97 19.57
CA ARG A 444 8.13 37.91 18.61
C ARG A 444 9.32 36.97 18.41
N LEU A 445 9.03 35.72 18.07
CA LEU A 445 10.00 34.79 17.48
C LEU A 445 9.64 34.57 16.01
N GLU A 446 10.64 34.52 15.13
CA GLU A 446 10.49 33.99 13.78
C GLU A 446 11.27 32.68 13.67
N PHE A 447 10.58 31.63 13.28
CA PHE A 447 11.19 30.32 13.05
C PHE A 447 11.51 30.13 11.58
N LEU A 448 12.74 29.75 11.26
CA LEU A 448 13.11 29.26 9.93
C LEU A 448 13.10 27.73 9.95
N TYR A 449 12.51 27.16 8.91
CA TYR A 449 12.28 25.73 8.82
C TYR A 449 13.22 25.07 7.81
N GLY A 450 13.66 23.86 8.14
CA GLY A 450 14.42 23.00 7.23
C GLY A 450 13.53 22.31 6.19
N PRO A 451 14.09 21.42 5.36
CA PRO A 451 13.29 20.65 4.42
C PRO A 451 12.35 19.66 5.13
N PRO A 452 11.18 19.35 4.54
CA PRO A 452 10.31 18.25 4.99
C PRO A 452 11.06 16.93 5.14
N GLN A 453 10.96 16.29 6.30
CA GLN A 453 11.62 15.00 6.55
C GLN A 453 10.77 13.78 6.18
N ARG A 454 9.47 13.99 5.95
CA ARG A 454 8.50 12.96 5.53
C ARG A 454 8.46 11.72 6.46
N GLN A 455 8.55 11.94 7.77
CA GLN A 455 8.55 10.85 8.75
C GLN A 455 7.24 10.05 8.72
N LEU A 456 6.09 10.75 8.64
CA LEU A 456 4.79 10.08 8.60
C LEU A 456 4.65 9.21 7.35
N LEU A 457 5.17 9.67 6.20
CA LEU A 457 5.16 8.93 4.94
C LEU A 457 5.89 7.60 5.10
N ARG A 458 7.14 7.65 5.56
CA ARG A 458 7.98 6.47 5.78
C ARG A 458 7.32 5.51 6.79
N THR A 459 6.81 6.06 7.89
CA THR A 459 6.10 5.28 8.92
C THR A 459 4.90 4.54 8.33
N ARG A 460 4.12 5.23 7.48
CA ARG A 460 2.95 4.64 6.83
C ARG A 460 3.34 3.54 5.85
N ILE A 461 4.42 3.70 5.10
CA ILE A 461 4.92 2.65 4.20
C ILE A 461 5.37 1.43 5.00
N GLN A 462 6.08 1.61 6.12
CA GLN A 462 6.46 0.48 6.99
C GLN A 462 5.23 -0.27 7.53
N HIS A 463 4.18 0.47 7.89
CA HIS A 463 2.90 -0.13 8.27
C HIS A 463 2.28 -0.96 7.13
N LEU A 464 2.26 -0.43 5.90
CA LEU A 464 1.77 -1.17 4.72
C LEU A 464 2.60 -2.43 4.41
N LEU A 465 3.90 -2.41 4.72
CA LEU A 465 4.78 -3.57 4.62
C LEU A 465 4.63 -4.54 5.81
N MET A 466 3.70 -4.26 6.73
CA MET A 466 3.43 -4.99 7.97
C MET A 466 4.60 -5.04 8.96
N ASP A 467 5.52 -4.06 8.91
CA ASP A 467 6.47 -3.80 10.00
C ASP A 467 5.79 -2.99 11.11
N LYS A 468 5.04 -3.72 11.95
CA LYS A 468 4.20 -3.16 13.01
C LYS A 468 5.04 -2.42 14.07
N GLN A 469 6.23 -2.91 14.39
CA GLN A 469 7.08 -2.33 15.43
C GLN A 469 7.68 -0.99 14.98
N ALA A 470 8.21 -0.93 13.74
CA ALA A 470 8.70 0.32 13.18
C ALA A 470 7.57 1.34 13.01
N ALA A 471 6.39 0.89 12.54
CA ALA A 471 5.21 1.73 12.39
C ALA A 471 4.76 2.35 13.73
N MET A 472 4.62 1.55 14.79
CA MET A 472 4.21 2.02 16.12
C MET A 472 5.18 3.07 16.69
N THR A 473 6.48 2.83 16.53
CA THR A 473 7.52 3.78 16.96
C THR A 473 7.40 5.10 16.19
N GLY A 474 7.28 5.03 14.86
CA GLY A 474 7.18 6.21 14.00
C GLY A 474 5.91 7.02 14.24
N TYR A 475 4.76 6.37 14.50
CA TYR A 475 3.52 7.08 14.82
C TYR A 475 3.60 7.77 16.17
N THR A 476 4.19 7.11 17.17
CA THR A 476 4.43 7.71 18.49
C THR A 476 5.27 8.97 18.37
N VAL A 477 6.39 8.89 17.63
CA VAL A 477 7.27 10.05 17.38
C VAL A 477 6.52 11.17 16.65
N THR A 478 5.72 10.85 15.63
CA THR A 478 4.95 11.85 14.88
C THR A 478 3.96 12.59 15.77
N ARG A 479 3.31 11.89 16.71
CA ARG A 479 2.36 12.49 17.65
C ARG A 479 3.01 13.47 18.63
N LEU A 480 4.28 13.26 19.01
CA LEU A 480 5.01 14.19 19.88
C LEU A 480 5.15 15.58 19.26
N TRP A 481 5.07 15.69 17.93
CA TRP A 481 5.21 16.95 17.20
C TRP A 481 3.89 17.63 16.87
N GLU A 482 2.77 17.20 17.46
CA GLU A 482 1.44 17.79 17.21
C GLU A 482 1.41 19.30 17.48
N ARG A 483 1.97 19.70 18.62
CA ARG A 483 1.91 21.08 19.11
C ARG A 483 3.09 21.92 18.65
N PHE A 484 4.24 21.29 18.45
CA PHE A 484 5.49 21.99 18.16
C PHE A 484 6.40 21.14 17.26
N PRO A 485 6.96 21.68 16.17
CA PRO A 485 7.89 20.96 15.31
C PRO A 485 9.16 20.51 16.05
N PRO A 486 9.84 19.46 15.59
CA PRO A 486 11.15 19.13 16.12
C PRO A 486 12.15 20.26 15.85
N ILE A 487 13.11 20.40 16.75
CA ILE A 487 14.19 21.39 16.64
C ILE A 487 15.46 20.68 16.18
N ASP A 488 16.20 21.33 15.28
CA ASP A 488 17.52 20.88 14.87
C ASP A 488 18.45 20.85 16.10
N LYS A 489 19.13 19.71 16.30
CA LYS A 489 20.01 19.51 17.46
C LYS A 489 21.14 20.53 17.52
N ASN A 490 21.51 21.15 16.39
CA ASN A 490 22.57 22.14 16.29
C ASN A 490 22.14 23.56 16.68
N LEU A 491 20.85 23.80 16.92
CA LEU A 491 20.35 25.14 17.26
C LEU A 491 20.81 25.62 18.64
N GLY A 492 21.23 24.71 19.53
CA GLY A 492 21.75 25.04 20.86
C GLY A 492 20.71 25.60 21.84
N VAL A 493 19.45 25.71 21.44
CA VAL A 493 18.33 26.13 22.29
C VAL A 493 17.53 24.90 22.72
N PRO A 494 17.32 24.68 24.04
CA PRO A 494 16.51 23.57 24.53
C PRO A 494 15.08 23.60 23.99
N ALA A 495 14.55 22.42 23.64
CA ALA A 495 13.25 22.31 22.98
C ALA A 495 12.07 22.76 23.84
N ASP A 496 12.16 22.52 25.15
CA ASP A 496 11.20 22.95 26.16
C ASP A 496 11.08 24.49 26.24
N GLN A 497 12.20 25.21 26.04
CA GLN A 497 12.20 26.67 26.05
C GLN A 497 11.50 27.29 24.84
N LEU A 498 11.52 26.63 23.68
CA LEU A 498 10.81 27.13 22.49
C LEU A 498 9.37 26.63 22.43
N ALA A 499 9.11 25.42 22.94
CA ALA A 499 7.79 24.81 22.95
C ALA A 499 6.76 25.59 23.79
N GLN A 500 7.20 26.50 24.67
CA GLN A 500 6.32 27.43 25.39
C GLN A 500 5.74 28.55 24.51
N PHE A 501 6.23 28.71 23.28
CA PHE A 501 5.77 29.73 22.33
C PHE A 501 5.12 29.15 21.05
N PRO A 502 4.14 28.23 21.16
CA PRO A 502 3.53 27.61 20.00
C PRO A 502 2.82 28.63 19.11
N GLN A 503 2.42 29.80 19.65
CA GLN A 503 1.78 30.88 18.89
C GLN A 503 2.63 31.46 17.78
N PHE A 504 3.96 31.37 17.86
CA PHE A 504 4.88 31.89 16.84
C PHE A 504 5.23 30.88 15.75
N VAL A 505 4.79 29.62 15.87
CA VAL A 505 4.91 28.63 14.79
C VAL A 505 4.01 29.05 13.65
N ASP A 506 4.52 28.96 12.42
CA ASP A 506 3.78 29.29 11.21
C ASP A 506 2.44 28.51 11.19
N PRO A 507 1.30 29.17 10.91
CA PRO A 507 -0.01 28.51 10.92
C PRO A 507 -0.11 27.29 10.00
N GLN A 508 0.51 27.33 8.82
CA GLN A 508 0.50 26.21 7.86
C GLN A 508 1.35 25.05 8.39
N VAL A 509 2.54 25.34 8.92
CA VAL A 509 3.41 24.31 9.54
C VAL A 509 2.68 23.67 10.74
N ARG A 510 2.07 24.50 11.60
CA ARG A 510 1.30 24.01 12.75
C ARG A 510 0.12 23.13 12.31
N GLN A 511 -0.62 23.53 11.29
CA GLN A 511 -1.74 22.76 10.76
C GLN A 511 -1.28 21.42 10.17
N MET A 512 -0.20 21.43 9.39
CA MET A 512 0.42 20.22 8.83
C MET A 512 0.83 19.24 9.93
N HIS A 513 1.52 19.71 10.98
CA HIS A 513 1.93 18.90 12.12
C HIS A 513 0.74 18.32 12.91
N ARG A 514 -0.31 19.12 13.14
CA ARG A 514 -1.55 18.63 13.77
C ARG A 514 -2.23 17.54 12.95
N ARG A 515 -2.36 17.72 11.63
CA ARG A 515 -2.92 16.70 10.73
C ARG A 515 -2.08 15.43 10.75
N ALA A 516 -0.75 15.56 10.72
CA ALA A 516 0.16 14.43 10.80
C ALA A 516 0.02 13.64 12.11
N ALA A 517 -0.06 14.34 13.25
CA ALA A 517 -0.27 13.73 14.56
C ALA A 517 -1.64 13.06 14.69
N MET A 518 -2.70 13.68 14.15
CA MET A 518 -4.04 13.10 14.10
C MET A 518 -4.06 11.80 13.29
N HIS A 519 -3.46 11.79 12.10
CA HIS A 519 -3.32 10.57 11.29
C HIS A 519 -2.54 9.50 12.06
N ALA A 520 -1.40 9.88 12.65
CA ALA A 520 -0.60 8.96 13.44
C ALA A 520 -1.37 8.39 14.65
N PHE A 521 -2.26 9.16 15.27
CA PHE A 521 -3.09 8.69 16.39
C PHE A 521 -4.08 7.61 15.94
N PHE A 522 -4.81 7.82 14.84
CA PHE A 522 -5.69 6.78 14.28
C PHE A 522 -4.90 5.51 13.93
N TRP A 523 -3.81 5.65 13.17
CA TRP A 523 -3.01 4.51 12.74
C TRP A 523 -2.29 3.78 13.89
N THR A 524 -2.02 4.45 15.02
CA THR A 524 -1.56 3.79 16.25
C THR A 524 -2.59 2.76 16.72
N GLY A 525 -3.87 3.13 16.74
CA GLY A 525 -4.95 2.21 17.13
C GLY A 525 -5.10 1.03 16.17
N VAL A 526 -4.90 1.26 14.87
CA VAL A 526 -4.87 0.20 13.85
C VAL A 526 -3.71 -0.76 14.10
N SER A 527 -2.48 -0.26 14.26
CA SER A 527 -1.30 -1.10 14.48
C SER A 527 -1.38 -1.90 15.79
N GLN A 528 -1.97 -1.34 16.86
CA GLN A 528 -2.26 -2.07 18.10
C GLN A 528 -3.23 -3.22 17.85
N PHE A 529 -4.33 -2.97 17.13
CA PHE A 529 -5.32 -3.99 16.79
C PHE A 529 -4.67 -5.13 15.98
N GLU A 530 -3.87 -4.79 14.98
CA GLU A 530 -3.17 -5.77 14.15
C GLU A 530 -2.10 -6.56 14.90
N SER A 531 -1.57 -6.02 15.99
CA SER A 531 -0.62 -6.69 16.88
C SER A 531 -1.32 -7.60 17.91
N GLY A 532 -2.65 -7.65 17.91
CA GLY A 532 -3.44 -8.41 18.88
C GLY A 532 -3.60 -7.71 20.24
N GLU A 533 -3.17 -6.45 20.36
CA GLU A 533 -3.29 -5.64 21.59
C GLU A 533 -4.69 -5.02 21.68
N TYR A 534 -5.74 -5.85 21.70
CA TYR A 534 -7.11 -5.41 21.51
C TYR A 534 -7.60 -4.41 22.58
N GLU A 535 -7.21 -4.57 23.85
CA GLU A 535 -7.57 -3.62 24.90
C GLU A 535 -6.91 -2.25 24.69
N ALA A 536 -5.62 -2.23 24.35
CA ALA A 536 -4.88 -1.00 24.06
C ALA A 536 -5.44 -0.30 22.82
N ALA A 537 -5.75 -1.06 21.77
CA ALA A 537 -6.39 -0.56 20.56
C ALA A 537 -7.75 0.08 20.88
N ALA A 538 -8.59 -0.59 21.67
CA ALA A 538 -9.90 -0.08 22.07
C ALA A 538 -9.79 1.27 22.80
N GLU A 539 -8.86 1.41 23.75
CA GLU A 539 -8.66 2.65 24.49
C GLU A 539 -8.04 3.76 23.62
N THR A 540 -7.12 3.42 22.72
CA THR A 540 -6.54 4.39 21.76
C THR A 540 -7.61 4.93 20.81
N LEU A 541 -8.43 4.06 20.22
CA LEU A 541 -9.49 4.44 19.28
C LEU A 541 -10.62 5.22 19.97
N ARG A 542 -10.97 4.86 21.21
CA ARG A 542 -11.90 5.65 22.03
C ARG A 542 -11.37 7.07 22.25
N ARG A 543 -10.10 7.22 22.67
CA ARG A 543 -9.49 8.53 22.89
C ARG A 543 -9.38 9.33 21.60
N TYR A 544 -9.13 8.66 20.47
CA TYR A 544 -9.14 9.28 19.15
C TYR A 544 -10.50 9.95 18.85
N ILE A 545 -11.59 9.20 18.97
CA ILE A 545 -12.96 9.70 18.71
C ILE A 545 -13.30 10.89 19.63
N LEU A 546 -12.89 10.82 20.91
CA LEU A 546 -13.12 11.91 21.87
C LEU A 546 -12.30 13.17 21.56
N ALA A 547 -11.07 13.01 21.07
CA ALA A 547 -10.17 14.12 20.75
C ALA A 547 -10.48 14.77 19.39
N HIS A 548 -11.04 14.00 18.45
CA HIS A 548 -11.27 14.41 17.06
C HIS A 548 -12.71 14.10 16.59
N PRO A 549 -13.75 14.66 17.25
CA PRO A 549 -15.13 14.43 16.83
C PRO A 549 -15.40 15.07 15.46
N GLY A 550 -16.12 14.36 14.60
CA GLY A 550 -16.44 14.75 13.23
C GLY A 550 -15.28 14.59 12.24
N ASP A 551 -14.14 14.09 12.68
CA ASP A 551 -13.02 13.81 11.79
C ASP A 551 -13.35 12.63 10.85
N ASP A 552 -12.72 12.66 9.67
CA ASP A 552 -12.89 11.66 8.62
C ASP A 552 -12.60 10.21 9.05
N TRP A 553 -11.78 10.00 10.08
CA TRP A 553 -11.46 8.69 10.61
C TRP A 553 -12.46 8.21 11.69
N GLU A 554 -13.38 9.06 12.17
CA GLU A 554 -14.25 8.76 13.32
C GLU A 554 -15.04 7.47 13.13
N SER A 555 -15.73 7.33 11.99
CA SER A 555 -16.56 6.15 11.69
C SER A 555 -15.73 4.86 11.65
N ALA A 556 -14.56 4.89 11.01
CA ALA A 556 -13.66 3.74 10.94
C ALA A 556 -13.04 3.42 12.29
N ALA A 557 -12.70 4.45 13.09
CA ALA A 557 -12.22 4.28 14.45
C ALA A 557 -13.29 3.62 15.33
N ARG A 558 -14.57 3.98 15.16
CA ARG A 558 -15.70 3.34 15.86
C ARG A 558 -15.87 1.88 15.46
N THR A 559 -15.81 1.59 14.15
CA THR A 559 -15.83 0.21 13.63
C THR A 559 -14.72 -0.62 14.27
N LEU A 560 -13.49 -0.12 14.24
CA LEU A 560 -12.35 -0.86 14.77
C LEU A 560 -12.36 -0.94 16.29
N TRP A 561 -12.87 0.07 17.00
CA TRP A 561 -13.06 0.04 18.45
C TRP A 561 -14.04 -1.06 18.85
N ALA A 562 -15.19 -1.15 18.18
CA ALA A 562 -16.15 -2.23 18.40
C ALA A 562 -15.53 -3.60 18.13
N ARG A 563 -14.80 -3.76 17.00
CA ARG A 563 -14.09 -5.02 16.69
C ARG A 563 -13.04 -5.38 17.75
N ALA A 564 -12.30 -4.40 18.25
CA ALA A 564 -11.33 -4.60 19.33
C ALA A 564 -11.99 -5.07 20.62
N LEU A 565 -13.13 -4.48 21.00
CA LEU A 565 -13.90 -4.91 22.17
C LEU A 565 -14.43 -6.33 22.02
N ILE A 566 -14.91 -6.73 20.83
CA ILE A 566 -15.38 -8.10 20.62
C ILE A 566 -14.20 -9.09 20.69
N ALA A 567 -13.06 -8.75 20.08
CA ALA A 567 -11.85 -9.57 20.14
C ALA A 567 -11.26 -9.69 21.57
N ALA A 568 -11.51 -8.70 22.42
CA ALA A 568 -11.19 -8.70 23.85
C ALA A 568 -12.31 -9.34 24.72
N ASP A 569 -13.22 -10.12 24.14
CA ASP A 569 -14.34 -10.80 24.82
C ASP A 569 -15.29 -9.84 25.59
N ARG A 570 -15.51 -8.65 25.05
CA ARG A 570 -16.41 -7.61 25.61
C ARG A 570 -17.54 -7.22 24.64
N PRO A 571 -18.35 -8.17 24.15
CA PRO A 571 -19.40 -7.88 23.17
C PRO A 571 -20.48 -6.92 23.71
N LYS A 572 -20.75 -6.92 25.03
CA LYS A 572 -21.70 -5.97 25.66
C LYS A 572 -21.23 -4.52 25.55
N ASP A 573 -19.92 -4.27 25.65
CA ASP A 573 -19.38 -2.93 25.49
C ASP A 573 -19.36 -2.53 24.01
N ALA A 574 -19.06 -3.48 23.11
CA ALA A 574 -19.15 -3.26 21.67
C ALA A 574 -20.57 -2.84 21.24
N ILE A 575 -21.61 -3.48 21.79
CA ILE A 575 -23.02 -3.10 21.57
C ILE A 575 -23.23 -1.62 21.90
N ARG A 576 -22.77 -1.13 23.06
CA ARG A 576 -22.95 0.29 23.44
C ARG A 576 -22.25 1.25 22.46
N VAL A 577 -21.07 0.88 21.98
CA VAL A 577 -20.31 1.68 21.00
C VAL A 577 -21.07 1.77 19.67
N LEU A 578 -21.61 0.63 19.21
CA LEU A 578 -22.32 0.51 17.94
C LEU A 578 -23.71 1.15 18.00
N GLU A 579 -24.42 1.08 19.13
CA GLU A 579 -25.70 1.76 19.34
C GLU A 579 -25.57 3.29 19.31
N ALA A 580 -24.40 3.81 19.67
CA ALA A 580 -24.09 5.23 19.59
C ALA A 580 -23.76 5.72 18.16
N SER A 581 -23.77 4.84 17.15
CA SER A 581 -23.54 5.21 15.75
C SER A 581 -24.74 5.96 15.16
N ARG A 582 -24.46 6.97 14.34
CA ARG A 582 -25.50 7.80 13.70
C ARG A 582 -25.76 7.33 12.26
N PRO A 583 -27.00 7.44 11.74
CA PRO A 583 -27.31 7.08 10.35
C PRO A 583 -26.47 7.79 9.28
N GLN A 584 -25.93 8.97 9.60
CA GLN A 584 -25.08 9.76 8.68
C GLN A 584 -23.61 9.30 8.71
N GLU A 585 -23.20 8.43 9.62
CA GLU A 585 -21.84 7.89 9.64
C GLU A 585 -21.60 6.98 8.44
N ARG A 586 -20.41 7.10 7.83
CA ARG A 586 -20.05 6.36 6.61
C ARG A 586 -20.15 4.84 6.79
N ASP A 587 -19.75 4.32 7.94
CA ASP A 587 -19.80 2.87 8.23
C ASP A 587 -21.04 2.47 9.03
N HIS A 588 -22.09 3.30 9.06
CA HIS A 588 -23.30 2.97 9.83
C HIS A 588 -23.86 1.60 9.44
N ALA A 589 -23.91 1.27 8.15
CA ALA A 589 -24.32 -0.05 7.68
C ALA A 589 -23.45 -1.17 8.30
N THR A 590 -22.12 -1.03 8.25
CA THR A 590 -21.19 -1.95 8.91
C THR A 590 -21.48 -2.06 10.41
N HIS A 591 -21.74 -0.94 11.10
CA HIS A 591 -22.07 -0.93 12.52
C HIS A 591 -23.35 -1.71 12.82
N ARG A 592 -24.36 -1.62 11.96
CA ARG A 592 -25.62 -2.37 12.08
C ARG A 592 -25.41 -3.88 11.95
N VAL A 593 -24.58 -4.32 11.00
CA VAL A 593 -24.22 -5.74 10.86
C VAL A 593 -23.49 -6.23 12.10
N LEU A 594 -22.47 -5.49 12.55
CA LEU A 594 -21.71 -5.85 13.76
C LEU A 594 -22.60 -5.87 15.00
N LEU A 595 -23.54 -4.93 15.13
CA LEU A 595 -24.48 -4.86 16.24
C LEU A 595 -25.42 -6.06 16.29
N ALA A 596 -25.99 -6.44 15.15
CA ALA A 596 -26.83 -7.62 15.03
C ALA A 596 -26.08 -8.89 15.46
N ARG A 597 -24.84 -9.05 14.96
CA ARG A 597 -23.97 -10.16 15.33
C ARG A 597 -23.64 -10.16 16.82
N CYS A 598 -23.20 -9.03 17.39
CA CYS A 598 -22.88 -8.94 18.81
C CYS A 598 -24.06 -9.32 19.71
N ARG A 599 -25.27 -8.90 19.36
CA ARG A 599 -26.50 -9.25 20.09
C ARG A 599 -26.76 -10.76 20.05
N ALA A 600 -26.56 -11.40 18.89
CA ALA A 600 -26.65 -12.85 18.78
C ALA A 600 -25.60 -13.57 19.62
N VAL A 601 -24.34 -13.09 19.67
CA VAL A 601 -23.29 -13.66 20.56
C VAL A 601 -23.77 -13.63 22.01
N VAL A 602 -24.24 -12.47 22.48
CA VAL A 602 -24.66 -12.27 23.87
C VAL A 602 -25.92 -13.08 24.21
N ALA A 603 -26.83 -13.27 23.25
CA ALA A 603 -28.02 -14.08 23.44
C ALA A 603 -27.72 -15.58 23.54
N ASN A 604 -26.73 -16.08 22.79
CA ASN A 604 -26.35 -17.49 22.76
C ASN A 604 -25.33 -17.89 23.85
N GLY A 605 -24.66 -16.92 24.49
CA GLY A 605 -23.66 -17.13 25.54
C GLY A 605 -24.20 -17.09 26.98
N ASN A 606 -25.50 -16.86 27.16
CA ASN A 606 -26.24 -17.09 28.40
C ASN A 606 -27.04 -18.39 28.29
#